data_AF-A0AAV5DSQ1-F1
#
_entry.id   AF-A0AAV5DSQ1-F1
#
_cell.length_a   1.000
_cell.length_b   1.000
_cell.length_c   1.000
_cell.angle_alpha   90.00
_cell.angle_beta   90.00
_cell.angle_gamma   90.00
#
_symmetry.space_group_name_H-M   'P 1'
#
loop_
_entity.id
_entity.type
_entity.pdbx_description
1 polymer ?
#
loop_
_entity_poly.entity_id
_entity_poly.type
_entity_poly.pdbx_seq_one_letter_code
_entity_poly.pdbx_strand_id
1 'polypeptide(L)'
;MTEVELLRGPTNLASPASRASSLRYLANADSDVFPGSGGREQAAGSAGSRGLQERRGQEPEGSEEERLSFLALLFELLRKSLLRCRTEGGAGEEGEGGGCGMEIGWPTDVQHVAHVTFDRFHGFLGLPVEFEPEVPRRAPSASTSVFGVSTESMQCSFDSRGNSVPTILLMMQRRLYEQGGLRAEGIFRINTENTQEELVRDQLNSGIVPDGIDVHCLAGLIKAWFRELPSGVLDSIPPEQVVQCQSEEDCARVAKCLPPAEAALLDWAVNLMADVVQEEQMNKMNSRNIAMVFAPNMTQAMDCDNNIAIQRMLSKILEDANFAHTPCRWQIL
;
A
#
# COMPACT_ATOMS: atom_id res chain seq x y z
N MET A 1 -21.68 49.56 -30.83
CA MET A 1 -22.93 48.93 -31.32
C MET A 1 -22.90 47.50 -30.79
N THR A 2 -23.84 46.98 -29.98
CA THR A 2 -25.32 47.00 -30.04
C THR A 2 -25.84 46.20 -31.24
N GLU A 3 -26.73 45.20 -31.15
CA GLU A 3 -27.48 44.49 -30.06
C GLU A 3 -27.44 42.95 -30.34
N VAL A 4 -27.84 41.95 -29.53
CA VAL A 4 -28.74 41.73 -28.37
C VAL A 4 -30.22 41.33 -28.67
N GLU A 5 -30.49 40.00 -28.65
CA GLU A 5 -31.76 39.29 -28.32
C GLU A 5 -31.39 37.82 -27.92
N LEU A 6 -31.93 37.08 -26.93
CA LEU A 6 -32.78 37.32 -25.73
C LEU A 6 -34.21 36.70 -25.62
N LEU A 7 -34.41 35.43 -26.00
CA LEU A 7 -35.59 34.58 -25.68
C LEU A 7 -35.14 33.30 -24.93
N ARG A 8 -35.40 33.08 -23.62
CA ARG A 8 -36.66 32.59 -22.97
C ARG A 8 -37.32 31.45 -23.76
N GLY A 9 -37.60 30.25 -23.26
CA GLY A 9 -37.71 29.60 -21.93
C GLY A 9 -38.33 28.19 -22.17
N PRO A 10 -38.88 27.42 -21.19
CA PRO A 10 -39.28 27.78 -19.82
C PRO A 10 -38.74 26.82 -18.72
N THR A 11 -39.26 26.97 -17.51
CA THR A 11 -38.95 26.22 -16.27
C THR A 11 -39.58 24.81 -16.19
N ASN A 12 -39.00 23.94 -15.35
CA ASN A 12 -39.77 23.06 -14.45
C ASN A 12 -38.96 22.64 -13.22
N LEU A 13 -39.63 22.34 -12.10
CA LEU A 13 -39.03 21.87 -10.85
C LEU A 13 -39.33 20.38 -10.62
N ALA A 14 -38.39 19.65 -10.02
CA ALA A 14 -38.67 18.60 -9.02
C ALA A 14 -37.37 18.06 -8.38
N SER A 15 -37.31 18.02 -7.05
CA SER A 15 -36.45 17.08 -6.33
C SER A 15 -37.19 15.76 -6.15
N PRO A 16 -36.48 14.64 -5.93
CA PRO A 16 -36.96 13.58 -5.06
C PRO A 16 -36.05 13.44 -3.83
N ALA A 17 -36.64 13.14 -2.67
CA ALA A 17 -35.94 12.98 -1.41
C ALA A 17 -35.63 11.50 -1.10
N SER A 18 -34.65 11.30 -0.21
CA SER A 18 -34.54 10.21 0.77
C SER A 18 -35.25 8.88 0.49
N ARG A 19 -34.48 7.80 0.30
CA ARG A 19 -34.89 6.46 0.74
C ARG A 19 -33.78 5.79 1.52
N ALA A 20 -34.01 5.59 2.81
CA ALA A 20 -33.30 4.59 3.59
C ALA A 20 -33.88 3.21 3.29
N SER A 21 -33.02 2.19 3.26
CA SER A 21 -33.41 0.78 3.26
C SER A 21 -32.67 0.09 4.40
N SER A 22 -33.39 -0.68 5.20
CA SER A 22 -32.84 -1.47 6.31
C SER A 22 -32.89 -2.97 5.95
N LEU A 23 -32.60 -3.82 6.95
CA LEU A 23 -32.41 -5.28 6.88
C LEU A 23 -30.99 -5.66 6.42
N ARG A 24 -30.11 -6.33 7.20
CA ARG A 24 -30.21 -7.46 8.18
C ARG A 24 -30.04 -8.84 7.51
N TYR A 25 -29.34 -9.72 8.24
CA TYR A 25 -29.08 -11.13 7.95
C TYR A 25 -28.10 -11.38 6.78
N LEU A 26 -27.34 -12.48 6.74
CA LEU A 26 -27.31 -13.66 7.61
C LEU A 26 -25.96 -13.84 8.31
N ALA A 27 -26.00 -14.37 9.54
CA ALA A 27 -24.95 -15.22 10.08
C ALA A 27 -25.57 -16.60 10.33
N ASN A 28 -24.96 -17.63 9.74
CA ASN A 28 -25.05 -19.04 10.11
C ASN A 28 -23.63 -19.58 9.83
N ALA A 29 -22.91 -20.17 10.78
CA ALA A 29 -23.23 -21.37 11.54
C ALA A 29 -23.26 -22.62 10.63
N ASP A 30 -22.26 -23.46 10.81
CA ASP A 30 -22.48 -24.91 10.83
C ASP A 30 -21.59 -25.55 11.90
N SER A 31 -21.99 -26.71 12.42
CA SER A 31 -21.37 -27.28 13.62
C SER A 31 -21.54 -28.79 13.72
N ASP A 32 -20.45 -29.52 13.47
CA ASP A 32 -20.43 -30.98 13.61
C ASP A 32 -20.07 -31.42 15.05
N VAL A 33 -20.99 -32.19 15.63
CA VAL A 33 -20.85 -32.91 16.90
C VAL A 33 -21.25 -34.36 16.62
N PHE A 34 -20.49 -35.35 17.13
CA PHE A 34 -21.01 -36.58 17.79
C PHE A 34 -19.84 -37.49 18.29
N PRO A 35 -20.08 -38.54 19.12
CA PRO A 35 -19.25 -38.74 20.32
C PRO A 35 -18.56 -40.12 20.41
N GLY A 36 -17.78 -40.33 21.48
CA GLY A 36 -17.21 -41.64 21.84
C GLY A 36 -17.01 -41.82 23.35
N SER A 37 -17.48 -42.95 23.89
CA SER A 37 -17.44 -43.28 25.33
C SER A 37 -16.04 -43.53 25.89
N GLY A 38 -15.89 -43.40 27.21
CA GLY A 38 -14.64 -43.67 27.92
C GLY A 38 -14.32 -45.15 28.17
N GLY A 39 -13.08 -45.42 28.59
CA GLY A 39 -12.55 -46.73 28.99
C GLY A 39 -11.43 -46.56 30.04
N ARG A 40 -11.06 -47.63 30.74
CA ARG A 40 -10.24 -47.57 31.97
C ARG A 40 -9.00 -48.46 31.89
N GLU A 41 -7.96 -48.04 32.63
CA GLU A 41 -6.95 -48.86 33.33
C GLU A 41 -5.77 -49.56 32.59
N GLN A 42 -4.56 -49.23 33.12
CA GLN A 42 -3.40 -50.11 33.39
C GLN A 42 -2.53 -50.65 32.21
N ALA A 43 -1.21 -50.92 32.38
CA ALA A 43 -0.19 -50.44 33.34
C ALA A 43 1.25 -50.92 32.93
N ALA A 44 2.29 -50.24 33.47
CA ALA A 44 3.73 -50.59 33.48
C ALA A 44 4.48 -50.67 32.12
N GLY A 45 5.72 -50.20 31.97
CA GLY A 45 6.70 -49.54 32.87
C GLY A 45 7.88 -49.01 32.02
N SER A 46 9.17 -48.98 32.39
CA SER A 46 9.95 -49.16 33.65
C SER A 46 11.45 -48.93 33.29
N ALA A 47 12.37 -48.31 34.05
CA ALA A 47 12.33 -47.35 35.15
C ALA A 47 13.77 -46.76 35.35
N GLY A 48 13.94 -45.61 36.02
CA GLY A 48 15.26 -45.01 36.33
C GLY A 48 15.18 -43.99 37.49
N SER A 49 16.13 -44.02 38.44
CA SER A 49 15.89 -43.54 39.81
C SER A 49 16.84 -42.47 40.36
N ARG A 50 16.31 -41.61 41.25
CA ARG A 50 16.91 -40.87 42.42
C ARG A 50 16.43 -39.40 42.46
N GLY A 51 15.92 -38.84 43.57
CA GLY A 51 15.46 -39.45 44.84
C GLY A 51 15.49 -38.47 46.03
N LEU A 52 14.47 -38.55 46.92
CA LEU A 52 14.33 -37.86 48.23
C LEU A 52 14.24 -36.31 48.15
N GLN A 53 13.46 -35.57 48.96
CA GLN A 53 12.88 -35.82 50.29
C GLN A 53 11.62 -34.95 50.53
N GLU A 54 10.67 -35.39 51.37
CA GLU A 54 9.48 -34.61 51.73
C GLU A 54 9.76 -33.45 52.71
N ARG A 55 9.02 -32.34 52.57
CA ARG A 55 8.57 -31.55 53.73
C ARG A 55 7.26 -30.79 53.45
N ARG A 56 6.39 -30.74 54.46
CA ARG A 56 5.02 -30.20 54.38
C ARG A 56 4.97 -28.76 54.92
N GLY A 57 4.38 -27.85 54.14
CA GLY A 57 3.98 -26.50 54.52
C GLY A 57 3.21 -25.91 53.33
N GLN A 58 1.89 -25.71 53.39
CA GLN A 58 1.13 -24.75 54.22
C GLN A 58 1.17 -23.35 53.57
N GLU A 59 0.19 -23.14 52.68
CA GLU A 59 -0.11 -21.85 52.04
C GLU A 59 -0.29 -20.74 53.09
N PRO A 60 0.26 -19.53 52.88
CA PRO A 60 -0.06 -18.37 53.70
C PRO A 60 -1.35 -17.70 53.20
N GLU A 61 -2.43 -17.79 53.98
CA GLU A 61 -3.60 -16.92 53.81
C GLU A 61 -3.21 -15.47 54.15
N GLY A 62 -2.71 -14.73 53.17
CA GLY A 62 -2.40 -13.31 53.28
C GLY A 62 -3.69 -12.48 53.31
N SER A 63 -3.94 -11.84 54.45
CA SER A 63 -5.16 -11.12 54.82
C SER A 63 -5.72 -10.24 53.70
N GLU A 64 -6.96 -10.48 53.27
CA GLU A 64 -7.63 -9.61 52.27
C GLU A 64 -7.75 -8.15 52.77
N GLU A 65 -7.86 -7.97 54.09
CA GLU A 65 -7.86 -6.67 54.78
C GLU A 65 -6.59 -5.85 54.51
N GLU A 66 -5.41 -6.49 54.38
CA GLU A 66 -4.16 -5.78 54.07
C GLU A 66 -4.13 -5.28 52.63
N ARG A 67 -4.68 -6.08 51.69
CA ARG A 67 -4.83 -5.66 50.29
C ARG A 67 -5.81 -4.49 50.16
N LEU A 68 -6.93 -4.54 50.88
CA LEU A 68 -7.91 -3.45 50.93
C LEU A 68 -7.31 -2.19 51.57
N SER A 69 -6.52 -2.33 52.64
CA SER A 69 -5.80 -1.23 53.29
C SER A 69 -4.77 -0.57 52.35
N PHE A 70 -3.97 -1.37 51.63
CA PHE A 70 -3.03 -0.86 50.63
C PHE A 70 -3.74 -0.12 49.49
N LEU A 71 -4.85 -0.66 48.97
CA LEU A 71 -5.64 0.00 47.93
C LEU A 71 -6.30 1.30 48.44
N ALA A 72 -6.81 1.32 49.68
CA ALA A 72 -7.35 2.54 50.29
C ALA A 72 -6.28 3.62 50.46
N LEU A 73 -5.06 3.23 50.88
CA LEU A 73 -3.92 4.15 50.98
C LEU A 73 -3.50 4.68 49.59
N LEU A 74 -3.48 3.83 48.57
CA LEU A 74 -3.20 4.19 47.18
C LEU A 74 -4.26 5.16 46.63
N PHE A 75 -5.54 4.92 46.89
CA PHE A 75 -6.64 5.83 46.51
C PHE A 75 -6.54 7.18 47.23
N GLU A 76 -6.19 7.22 48.52
CA GLU A 76 -5.98 8.50 49.23
C GLU A 76 -4.74 9.25 48.74
N LEU A 77 -3.68 8.56 48.34
CA LEU A 77 -2.50 9.18 47.71
C LEU A 77 -2.84 9.75 46.32
N LEU A 78 -3.55 8.99 45.49
CA LEU A 78 -4.08 9.47 44.19
C LEU A 78 -5.01 10.66 44.36
N ARG A 79 -5.95 10.60 45.32
CA ARG A 79 -6.89 11.69 45.62
C ARG A 79 -6.16 12.95 46.08
N LYS A 80 -5.15 12.82 46.96
CA LYS A 80 -4.32 13.95 47.40
C LYS A 80 -3.43 14.51 46.29
N SER A 81 -2.96 13.67 45.35
CA SER A 81 -2.23 14.11 44.16
C SER A 81 -3.13 14.94 43.24
N LEU A 82 -4.31 14.41 42.89
CA LEU A 82 -5.29 15.09 42.03
C LEU A 82 -5.83 16.39 42.65
N LEU A 83 -6.05 16.43 43.97
CA LEU A 83 -6.43 17.65 44.68
C LEU A 83 -5.32 18.71 44.73
N ARG A 84 -4.04 18.32 44.62
CA ARG A 84 -2.91 19.25 44.63
C ARG A 84 -2.69 19.96 43.28
N CYS A 85 -3.32 19.48 42.21
CA CYS A 85 -3.38 20.14 40.90
C CYS A 85 -4.64 20.99 40.71
N ARG A 86 -5.38 21.33 41.78
CA ARG A 86 -6.41 22.36 41.75
C ARG A 86 -5.81 23.69 42.23
N THR A 87 -5.27 24.46 41.29
CA THR A 87 -4.80 25.83 41.55
C THR A 87 -5.92 26.65 42.20
N GLU A 88 -5.62 27.32 43.30
CA GLU A 88 -6.57 28.22 43.96
C GLU A 88 -6.79 29.45 43.07
N GLY A 89 -8.02 29.63 42.60
CA GLY A 89 -8.44 30.85 41.91
C GLY A 89 -8.55 32.01 42.90
N GLY A 90 -7.41 32.55 43.32
CA GLY A 90 -7.33 33.75 44.15
C GLY A 90 -7.88 34.96 43.39
N ALA A 91 -8.89 35.63 43.95
CA ALA A 91 -9.43 36.85 43.38
C ALA A 91 -8.49 38.03 43.64
N GLY A 92 -8.03 38.70 42.58
CA GLY A 92 -7.21 39.90 42.71
C GLY A 92 -6.76 40.51 41.39
N GLU A 93 -7.08 41.79 41.24
CA GLU A 93 -6.46 42.80 40.35
C GLU A 93 -6.71 42.71 38.83
N GLU A 94 -6.82 43.90 38.24
CA GLU A 94 -7.20 44.15 36.85
C GLU A 94 -5.95 44.38 36.00
N GLY A 95 -5.89 43.80 34.79
CA GLY A 95 -4.75 43.98 33.89
C GLY A 95 -5.09 43.67 32.44
N GLU A 96 -4.90 44.64 31.55
CA GLU A 96 -5.09 44.46 30.11
C GLU A 96 -3.99 43.54 29.53
N GLY A 97 -4.41 42.41 28.96
CA GLY A 97 -3.49 41.40 28.44
C GLY A 97 -4.21 40.39 27.55
N GLY A 98 -4.64 40.83 26.36
CA GLY A 98 -5.36 40.03 25.37
C GLY A 98 -4.55 38.93 24.68
N GLY A 99 -3.77 38.16 25.43
CA GLY A 99 -3.12 36.95 24.95
C GLY A 99 -4.12 35.79 24.91
N CYS A 100 -4.37 35.22 23.74
CA CYS A 100 -5.09 33.96 23.61
C CYS A 100 -4.21 32.82 24.14
N GLY A 101 -4.29 32.57 25.45
CA GLY A 101 -3.68 31.40 26.07
C GLY A 101 -4.40 30.16 25.56
N MET A 102 -3.70 29.33 24.80
CA MET A 102 -4.20 28.02 24.37
C MET A 102 -4.29 27.10 25.60
N GLU A 103 -5.47 27.00 26.21
CA GLU A 103 -5.76 25.98 27.22
C GLU A 103 -5.72 24.60 26.55
N ILE A 104 -4.59 23.91 26.67
CA ILE A 104 -4.49 22.49 26.33
C ILE A 104 -5.27 21.72 27.40
N GLY A 105 -6.46 21.25 27.01
CA GLY A 105 -7.35 20.49 27.88
C GLY A 105 -6.75 19.17 28.38
N TRP A 106 -7.46 18.51 29.29
CA TRP A 106 -7.06 17.19 29.78
C TRP A 106 -7.04 16.18 28.63
N PRO A 107 -6.15 15.16 28.61
CA PRO A 107 -6.04 14.18 27.52
C PRO A 107 -7.31 13.33 27.23
N THR A 108 -8.37 13.48 28.02
CA THR A 108 -9.70 12.93 27.76
C THR A 108 -10.59 13.79 26.85
N ASP A 109 -10.25 15.06 26.62
CA ASP A 109 -11.06 16.02 25.87
C ASP A 109 -10.64 16.10 24.38
N VAL A 110 -10.41 14.93 23.77
CA VAL A 110 -9.93 14.80 22.39
C VAL A 110 -11.11 14.81 21.43
N GLN A 111 -11.45 16.00 20.92
CA GLN A 111 -12.42 16.13 19.83
C GLN A 111 -11.75 15.81 18.48
N HIS A 112 -12.31 14.84 17.74
CA HIS A 112 -11.93 14.59 16.35
C HIS A 112 -12.55 15.68 15.45
N VAL A 113 -11.85 16.81 15.30
CA VAL A 113 -12.36 18.00 14.56
C VAL A 113 -12.45 17.76 13.04
N ALA A 114 -11.61 16.88 12.50
CA ALA A 114 -11.58 16.52 11.08
C ALA A 114 -11.30 15.03 10.86
N HIS A 115 -11.66 14.52 9.68
CA HIS A 115 -11.40 13.15 9.26
C HIS A 115 -10.90 13.14 7.81
N VAL A 116 -9.60 12.92 7.63
CA VAL A 116 -8.94 12.94 6.32
C VAL A 116 -8.81 11.53 5.77
N THR A 117 -9.17 11.32 4.51
CA THR A 117 -9.02 10.04 3.80
C THR A 117 -8.27 10.24 2.50
N PHE A 118 -7.33 9.37 2.17
CA PHE A 118 -6.70 9.37 0.85
C PHE A 118 -7.55 8.56 -0.15
N ASP A 119 -8.05 9.23 -1.20
CA ASP A 119 -8.65 8.58 -2.37
C ASP A 119 -7.60 8.48 -3.50
N ARG A 120 -7.53 7.31 -4.14
CA ARG A 120 -6.50 7.01 -5.15
C ARG A 120 -6.59 7.89 -6.40
N PHE A 121 -7.72 8.53 -6.72
CA PHE A 121 -7.86 9.39 -7.89
C PHE A 121 -7.96 10.88 -7.55
N HIS A 122 -8.48 11.21 -6.36
CA HIS A 122 -8.77 12.57 -5.93
C HIS A 122 -7.78 13.11 -4.88
N GLY A 123 -6.92 12.27 -4.30
CA GLY A 123 -5.97 12.65 -3.25
C GLY A 123 -6.63 12.74 -1.87
N PHE A 124 -6.13 13.61 -1.00
CA PHE A 124 -6.67 13.78 0.35
C PHE A 124 -8.04 14.48 0.35
N LEU A 125 -9.08 13.72 0.70
CA LEU A 125 -10.44 14.20 0.95
C LEU A 125 -10.63 14.52 2.44
N GLY A 126 -11.42 15.54 2.75
CA GLY A 126 -11.73 15.93 4.14
C GLY A 126 -10.61 16.68 4.86
N LEU A 127 -9.58 17.12 4.14
CA LEU A 127 -8.51 17.97 4.66
C LEU A 127 -9.08 19.36 5.05
N PRO A 128 -8.80 19.88 6.26
CA PRO A 128 -9.16 21.26 6.63
C PRO A 128 -8.42 22.29 5.78
N VAL A 129 -9.06 23.44 5.53
CA VAL A 129 -8.55 24.49 4.61
C VAL A 129 -7.23 25.10 5.08
N GLU A 130 -6.99 25.12 6.39
CA GLU A 130 -5.75 25.52 7.04
C GLU A 130 -4.54 24.62 6.69
N PHE A 131 -4.76 23.37 6.27
CA PHE A 131 -3.69 22.44 5.85
C PHE A 131 -3.54 22.30 4.31
N GLU A 132 -4.48 22.83 3.51
CA GLU A 132 -4.33 22.90 2.05
C GLU A 132 -3.05 23.59 1.53
N PRO A 133 -2.43 24.57 2.23
CA PRO A 133 -1.17 25.18 1.78
C PRO A 133 0.05 24.26 1.97
N GLU A 134 -0.01 23.32 2.91
CA GLU A 134 1.12 22.49 3.33
C GLU A 134 1.07 21.09 2.71
N VAL A 135 -0.13 20.54 2.51
CA VAL A 135 -0.35 19.25 1.84
C VAL A 135 -0.47 19.45 0.33
N PRO A 136 0.34 18.79 -0.51
CA PRO A 136 0.17 18.84 -1.95
C PRO A 136 -1.24 18.40 -2.37
N ARG A 137 -1.98 19.29 -3.06
CA ARG A 137 -3.36 19.05 -3.56
C ARG A 137 -3.49 17.80 -4.45
N ARG A 138 -2.37 17.24 -4.92
CA ARG A 138 -2.24 15.90 -5.49
C ARG A 138 -0.93 15.27 -5.00
N ALA A 139 -0.89 14.87 -3.73
CA ALA A 139 0.19 14.05 -3.21
C ALA A 139 0.23 12.71 -3.97
N PRO A 140 1.41 12.24 -4.40
CA PRO A 140 1.53 11.04 -5.22
C PRO A 140 1.26 9.74 -4.45
N SER A 141 1.24 9.80 -3.12
CA SER A 141 0.85 8.72 -2.21
C SER A 141 0.17 9.30 -0.96
N ALA A 142 -0.51 8.44 -0.19
CA ALA A 142 -0.88 8.71 1.20
C ALA A 142 0.35 8.82 2.13
N SER A 143 1.53 8.40 1.67
CA SER A 143 2.82 8.44 2.35
C SER A 143 3.72 9.55 1.80
N THR A 144 4.74 9.94 2.58
CA THR A 144 5.82 10.85 2.15
C THR A 144 6.72 10.25 1.05
N SER A 145 6.63 8.93 0.80
CA SER A 145 7.44 8.22 -0.19
C SER A 145 6.58 7.59 -1.28
N VAL A 146 7.07 7.63 -2.53
CA VAL A 146 6.51 6.87 -3.67
C VAL A 146 7.22 5.55 -3.93
N PHE A 147 8.19 5.19 -3.07
CA PHE A 147 8.86 3.89 -3.01
C PHE A 147 8.59 3.24 -1.65
N GLY A 148 8.56 1.90 -1.55
CA GLY A 148 8.34 1.23 -0.26
C GLY A 148 6.88 1.12 0.20
N VAL A 149 5.89 1.47 -0.63
CA VAL A 149 4.48 1.63 -0.22
C VAL A 149 3.49 0.83 -1.06
N SER A 150 2.34 0.48 -0.46
CA SER A 150 1.29 -0.33 -1.11
C SER A 150 0.68 0.38 -2.33
N THR A 151 0.33 -0.41 -3.35
CA THR A 151 -0.38 0.05 -4.56
C THR A 151 -1.71 0.74 -4.21
N GLU A 152 -2.37 0.31 -3.13
CA GLU A 152 -3.59 0.90 -2.58
C GLU A 152 -3.40 2.32 -2.02
N SER A 153 -2.18 2.63 -1.56
CA SER A 153 -1.81 3.94 -1.00
C SER A 153 -1.24 4.90 -2.05
N MET A 154 -1.30 4.55 -3.34
CA MET A 154 -0.80 5.40 -4.43
C MET A 154 -1.89 6.24 -5.06
N GLN A 155 -1.55 7.46 -5.46
CA GLN A 155 -2.33 8.18 -6.46
C GLN A 155 -2.20 7.46 -7.80
N CYS A 156 -3.33 7.18 -8.42
CA CYS A 156 -3.46 6.45 -9.67
C CYS A 156 -4.17 7.30 -10.73
N SER A 157 -3.97 6.91 -11.98
CA SER A 157 -4.66 7.47 -13.13
C SER A 157 -4.85 6.36 -14.16
N PHE A 158 -5.77 6.58 -15.10
CA PHE A 158 -6.02 5.61 -16.16
C PHE A 158 -4.99 5.75 -17.27
N ASP A 159 -4.43 4.62 -17.70
CA ASP A 159 -3.66 4.56 -18.95
C ASP A 159 -4.58 4.54 -20.19
N SER A 160 -4.00 4.47 -21.39
CA SER A 160 -4.74 4.45 -22.65
C SER A 160 -5.60 3.19 -22.87
N ARG A 161 -5.44 2.14 -22.05
CA ARG A 161 -6.21 0.89 -22.09
C ARG A 161 -7.26 0.82 -20.97
N GLY A 162 -7.30 1.81 -20.07
CA GLY A 162 -8.23 1.89 -18.95
C GLY A 162 -7.73 1.23 -17.65
N ASN A 163 -6.46 0.86 -17.57
CA ASN A 163 -5.86 0.29 -16.35
C ASN A 163 -5.62 1.38 -15.31
N SER A 164 -5.89 1.10 -14.03
CA SER A 164 -5.59 2.00 -12.91
C SER A 164 -4.13 1.85 -12.48
N VAL A 165 -3.24 2.68 -13.03
CA VAL A 165 -1.78 2.63 -12.78
C VAL A 165 -1.37 3.81 -11.90
N PRO A 166 -0.44 3.65 -10.92
CA PRO A 166 0.15 4.75 -10.18
C PRO A 166 0.65 5.90 -11.07
N THR A 167 0.20 7.12 -10.78
CA THR A 167 0.45 8.30 -11.65
C THR A 167 1.93 8.57 -11.84
N ILE A 168 2.76 8.28 -10.82
CA ILE A 168 4.22 8.44 -10.89
C ILE A 168 4.88 7.52 -11.93
N LEU A 169 4.37 6.29 -12.13
CA LEU A 169 4.86 5.38 -13.18
C LEU A 169 4.55 5.95 -14.58
N LEU A 170 3.31 6.41 -14.78
CA LEU A 170 2.88 7.03 -16.04
C LEU A 170 3.71 8.27 -16.37
N MET A 171 4.05 9.08 -15.37
CA MET A 171 4.95 10.23 -15.52
C MET A 171 6.38 9.81 -15.86
N MET A 172 6.95 8.80 -15.17
CA MET A 172 8.30 8.30 -15.47
C MET A 172 8.40 7.66 -16.87
N GLN A 173 7.42 6.85 -17.30
CA GLN A 173 7.35 6.31 -18.66
C GLN A 173 7.26 7.42 -19.70
N ARG A 174 6.37 8.40 -19.51
CA ARG A 174 6.24 9.54 -20.43
C ARG A 174 7.58 10.28 -20.57
N ARG A 175 8.28 10.56 -19.47
CA ARG A 175 9.60 11.23 -19.47
C ARG A 175 10.70 10.39 -20.11
N LEU A 176 10.62 9.06 -19.98
CA LEU A 176 11.52 8.13 -20.68
C LEU A 176 11.31 8.20 -22.20
N TYR A 177 10.05 8.31 -22.65
CA TYR A 177 9.70 8.34 -24.07
C TYR A 177 10.02 9.71 -24.70
N GLU A 178 9.69 10.81 -23.99
CA GLU A 178 10.01 12.19 -24.41
C GLU A 178 11.51 12.44 -24.59
N GLN A 179 12.36 11.76 -23.80
CA GLN A 179 13.82 11.84 -23.89
C GLN A 179 14.44 10.76 -24.80
N GLY A 180 13.62 9.99 -25.53
CA GLY A 180 14.09 8.98 -26.48
C GLY A 180 14.70 7.72 -25.86
N GLY A 181 14.47 7.46 -24.57
CA GLY A 181 15.07 6.36 -23.80
C GLY A 181 14.78 4.96 -24.35
N LEU A 182 13.67 4.77 -25.06
CA LEU A 182 13.38 3.53 -25.81
C LEU A 182 14.48 3.17 -26.81
N ARG A 183 15.28 4.15 -27.28
CA ARG A 183 16.31 3.98 -28.30
C ARG A 183 17.74 3.99 -27.73
N ALA A 184 17.90 4.12 -26.41
CA ALA A 184 19.19 4.20 -25.75
C ALA A 184 19.82 2.80 -25.58
N GLU A 185 21.10 2.66 -25.95
CA GLU A 185 21.80 1.37 -25.93
C GLU A 185 21.92 0.82 -24.49
N GLY A 186 21.41 -0.39 -24.26
CA GLY A 186 21.42 -1.01 -22.93
C GLY A 186 20.41 -0.40 -21.94
N ILE A 187 19.34 0.23 -22.41
CA ILE A 187 18.24 0.68 -21.54
C ILE A 187 17.72 -0.46 -20.64
N PHE A 188 17.35 -0.14 -19.39
CA PHE A 188 17.06 -1.09 -18.30
C PHE A 188 18.19 -2.06 -17.89
N ARG A 189 19.29 -2.18 -18.65
CA ARG A 189 20.46 -3.03 -18.33
C ARG A 189 21.62 -2.26 -17.70
N ILE A 190 21.87 -1.03 -18.13
CA ILE A 190 22.91 -0.17 -17.56
C ILE A 190 22.41 0.40 -16.21
N ASN A 191 23.30 0.42 -15.21
CA ASN A 191 23.09 1.11 -13.95
C ASN A 191 23.87 2.44 -13.96
N THR A 192 23.32 3.47 -13.32
CA THR A 192 23.93 4.81 -13.19
C THR A 192 24.58 5.03 -11.83
N GLU A 193 25.17 6.20 -11.61
CA GLU A 193 25.73 6.59 -10.31
C GLU A 193 24.62 6.93 -9.30
N ASN A 194 24.65 6.27 -8.13
CA ASN A 194 23.61 6.36 -7.08
C ASN A 194 23.29 7.80 -6.64
N THR A 195 24.27 8.72 -6.70
CA THR A 195 24.14 10.11 -6.26
C THR A 195 23.14 10.93 -7.08
N GLN A 196 22.86 10.55 -8.33
CA GLN A 196 21.76 11.10 -9.11
C GLN A 196 20.43 10.42 -8.77
N GLU A 197 20.46 9.12 -8.47
CA GLU A 197 19.28 8.31 -8.15
C GLU A 197 18.57 8.80 -6.87
N GLU A 198 19.33 9.20 -5.84
CA GLU A 198 18.80 9.78 -4.60
C GLU A 198 18.11 11.14 -4.83
N LEU A 199 18.78 12.07 -5.53
CA LEU A 199 18.21 13.39 -5.87
C LEU A 199 16.90 13.28 -6.67
N VAL A 200 16.81 12.30 -7.56
CA VAL A 200 15.59 12.06 -8.34
C VAL A 200 14.52 11.36 -7.48
N ARG A 201 14.86 10.41 -6.60
CA ARG A 201 13.90 9.83 -5.63
C ARG A 201 13.18 10.92 -4.83
N ASP A 202 13.90 11.90 -4.30
CA ASP A 202 13.30 12.99 -3.52
C ASP A 202 12.33 13.85 -4.33
N GLN A 203 12.63 14.10 -5.61
CA GLN A 203 11.70 14.80 -6.51
C GLN A 203 10.48 13.94 -6.84
N LEU A 204 10.66 12.64 -7.08
CA LEU A 204 9.56 11.69 -7.30
C LEU A 204 8.64 11.59 -6.07
N ASN A 205 9.20 11.62 -4.86
CA ASN A 205 8.46 11.69 -3.59
C ASN A 205 7.59 12.97 -3.49
N SER A 206 8.06 14.09 -4.04
CA SER A 206 7.26 15.32 -4.19
C SER A 206 6.23 15.30 -5.34
N GLY A 207 6.17 14.22 -6.12
CA GLY A 207 5.30 14.07 -7.30
C GLY A 207 5.86 14.69 -8.59
N ILE A 208 7.15 15.03 -8.63
CA ILE A 208 7.81 15.69 -9.75
C ILE A 208 8.79 14.73 -10.43
N VAL A 209 8.68 14.56 -11.74
CA VAL A 209 9.72 13.90 -12.55
C VAL A 209 10.55 14.98 -13.26
N PRO A 210 11.81 15.22 -12.85
CA PRO A 210 12.65 16.26 -13.46
C PRO A 210 12.82 16.15 -14.98
N ASP A 211 13.19 17.26 -15.61
CA ASP A 211 13.60 17.34 -17.01
C ASP A 211 15.12 17.13 -17.14
N GLY A 212 15.58 16.44 -18.18
CA GLY A 212 17.01 16.22 -18.44
C GLY A 212 17.67 15.15 -17.57
N ILE A 213 16.90 14.24 -16.98
CA ILE A 213 17.42 13.07 -16.25
C ILE A 213 18.08 12.11 -17.25
N ASP A 214 19.19 11.48 -16.86
CA ASP A 214 19.70 10.33 -17.60
C ASP A 214 18.64 9.22 -17.72
N VAL A 215 18.51 8.68 -18.94
CA VAL A 215 17.47 7.68 -19.26
C VAL A 215 17.72 6.32 -18.62
N HIS A 216 18.97 5.96 -18.35
CA HIS A 216 19.32 4.74 -17.62
C HIS A 216 19.07 4.90 -16.11
N CYS A 217 19.25 6.10 -15.55
CA CYS A 217 18.83 6.42 -14.18
C CYS A 217 17.31 6.31 -14.03
N LEU A 218 16.55 6.93 -14.95
CA LEU A 218 15.08 6.85 -14.96
C LEU A 218 14.57 5.41 -15.15
N ALA A 219 15.20 4.63 -16.03
CA ALA A 219 14.92 3.19 -16.19
C ALA A 219 15.32 2.36 -14.94
N GLY A 220 16.38 2.75 -14.24
CA GLY A 220 16.79 2.19 -12.95
C GLY A 220 15.72 2.41 -11.88
N LEU A 221 15.22 3.65 -11.77
CA LEU A 221 14.15 4.05 -10.84
C LEU A 221 12.82 3.34 -11.13
N ILE A 222 12.46 3.14 -12.41
CA ILE A 222 11.28 2.33 -12.76
C ILE A 222 11.43 0.90 -12.23
N LYS A 223 12.57 0.21 -12.47
CA LYS A 223 12.80 -1.14 -11.89
C LYS A 223 12.78 -1.12 -10.36
N ALA A 224 13.41 -0.10 -9.77
CA ALA A 224 13.48 0.10 -8.33
C ALA A 224 12.09 0.20 -7.69
N TRP A 225 11.18 0.92 -8.33
CA TRP A 225 9.80 1.07 -7.89
C TRP A 225 9.09 -0.29 -7.69
N PHE A 226 9.18 -1.21 -8.67
CA PHE A 226 8.58 -2.55 -8.57
C PHE A 226 9.25 -3.40 -7.48
N ARG A 227 10.58 -3.39 -7.42
CA ARG A 227 11.37 -4.14 -6.42
C ARG A 227 11.15 -3.65 -4.99
N GLU A 228 10.82 -2.36 -4.83
CA GLU A 228 10.58 -1.72 -3.55
C GLU A 228 9.09 -1.76 -3.14
N LEU A 229 8.24 -2.53 -3.82
CA LEU A 229 6.86 -2.79 -3.38
C LEU A 229 6.82 -3.73 -2.14
N PRO A 230 5.93 -3.49 -1.16
CA PRO A 230 5.76 -4.38 0.01
C PRO A 230 5.40 -5.84 -0.30
N SER A 231 4.83 -6.07 -1.49
CA SER A 231 4.62 -7.37 -2.12
C SER A 231 4.94 -7.20 -3.60
N GLY A 232 5.69 -8.13 -4.19
CA GLY A 232 5.94 -8.13 -5.62
C GLY A 232 4.66 -8.39 -6.40
N VAL A 233 4.58 -7.85 -7.63
CA VAL A 233 3.40 -7.95 -8.51
C VAL A 233 2.96 -9.40 -8.75
N LEU A 234 3.91 -10.35 -8.75
CA LEU A 234 3.64 -11.78 -8.97
C LEU A 234 3.56 -12.60 -7.67
N ASP A 235 3.81 -12.03 -6.50
CA ASP A 235 3.82 -12.77 -5.22
C ASP A 235 2.42 -13.22 -4.77
N SER A 236 1.36 -12.67 -5.38
CA SER A 236 -0.02 -13.17 -5.22
C SER A 236 -0.26 -14.50 -5.94
N ILE A 237 0.69 -14.98 -6.76
CA ILE A 237 0.59 -16.22 -7.53
C ILE A 237 1.48 -17.28 -6.87
N PRO A 238 0.95 -18.48 -6.53
CA PRO A 238 1.78 -19.54 -5.97
C PRO A 238 2.85 -19.98 -6.99
N PRO A 239 4.12 -20.15 -6.59
CA PRO A 239 5.25 -20.33 -7.50
C PRO A 239 5.11 -21.59 -8.38
N GLU A 240 4.38 -22.61 -7.92
CA GLU A 240 4.09 -23.82 -8.70
C GLU A 240 3.32 -23.49 -9.99
N GLN A 241 2.42 -22.50 -9.98
CA GLN A 241 1.69 -22.09 -11.18
C GLN A 241 2.57 -21.30 -12.15
N VAL A 242 3.51 -20.49 -11.63
CA VAL A 242 4.48 -19.74 -12.45
C VAL A 242 5.48 -20.69 -13.11
N VAL A 243 6.00 -21.67 -12.36
CA VAL A 243 6.86 -22.76 -12.87
C VAL A 243 6.13 -23.63 -13.91
N GLN A 244 4.80 -23.73 -13.82
CA GLN A 244 3.97 -24.49 -14.76
C GLN A 244 3.53 -23.72 -16.01
N CYS A 245 3.75 -22.40 -16.15
CA CYS A 245 3.44 -21.74 -17.42
C CYS A 245 4.36 -22.24 -18.54
N GLN A 246 3.76 -22.83 -19.58
CA GLN A 246 4.46 -23.25 -20.80
C GLN A 246 3.74 -22.78 -22.08
N SER A 247 2.42 -22.63 -22.05
CA SER A 247 1.60 -22.08 -23.14
C SER A 247 1.32 -20.57 -22.98
N GLU A 248 0.82 -19.92 -24.04
CA GLU A 248 0.32 -18.53 -23.97
C GLU A 248 -0.89 -18.49 -23.01
N GLU A 249 -1.75 -19.50 -23.13
CA GLU A 249 -2.96 -19.72 -22.36
C GLU A 249 -2.69 -19.93 -20.86
N ASP A 250 -1.56 -20.52 -20.47
CA ASP A 250 -1.17 -20.66 -19.07
C ASP A 250 -0.76 -19.32 -18.46
N CYS A 251 0.13 -18.58 -19.13
CA CYS A 251 0.57 -17.27 -18.64
C CYS A 251 -0.59 -16.26 -18.62
N ALA A 252 -1.54 -16.41 -19.55
CA ALA A 252 -2.82 -15.74 -19.54
C ALA A 252 -3.70 -16.10 -18.32
N ARG A 253 -3.86 -17.40 -18.00
CA ARG A 253 -4.57 -17.86 -16.79
C ARG A 253 -3.92 -17.30 -15.52
N VAL A 254 -2.59 -17.32 -15.47
CA VAL A 254 -1.75 -16.79 -14.38
C VAL A 254 -2.02 -15.29 -14.17
N ALA A 255 -2.05 -14.48 -15.23
CA ALA A 255 -2.41 -13.06 -15.13
C ALA A 255 -3.86 -12.84 -14.62
N LYS A 256 -4.81 -13.72 -14.99
CA LYS A 256 -6.19 -13.69 -14.48
C LYS A 256 -6.35 -14.15 -13.02
N CYS A 257 -5.30 -14.67 -12.39
CA CYS A 257 -5.27 -14.95 -10.95
C CYS A 257 -4.76 -13.77 -10.10
N LEU A 258 -4.24 -12.71 -10.72
CA LEU A 258 -3.80 -11.50 -10.00
C LEU A 258 -5.00 -10.66 -9.53
N PRO A 259 -4.89 -9.96 -8.39
CA PRO A 259 -5.84 -8.90 -8.04
C PRO A 259 -5.75 -7.74 -9.05
N PRO A 260 -6.80 -6.89 -9.17
CA PRO A 260 -6.90 -5.94 -10.28
C PRO A 260 -5.80 -4.86 -10.35
N ALA A 261 -5.16 -4.50 -9.23
CA ALA A 261 -4.08 -3.51 -9.22
C ALA A 261 -2.77 -4.11 -9.72
N GLU A 262 -2.48 -5.34 -9.34
CA GLU A 262 -1.28 -6.09 -9.73
C GLU A 262 -1.39 -6.56 -11.19
N ALA A 263 -2.59 -6.95 -11.63
CA ALA A 263 -2.89 -7.19 -13.04
C ALA A 263 -2.65 -5.93 -13.91
N ALA A 264 -3.16 -4.77 -13.47
CA ALA A 264 -2.94 -3.49 -14.14
C ALA A 264 -1.46 -3.08 -14.20
N LEU A 265 -0.70 -3.36 -13.14
CA LEU A 265 0.75 -3.13 -13.09
C LEU A 265 1.54 -4.08 -14.00
N LEU A 266 1.17 -5.36 -14.07
CA LEU A 266 1.78 -6.32 -14.98
C LEU A 266 1.49 -5.97 -16.45
N ASP A 267 0.24 -5.63 -16.78
CA ASP A 267 -0.18 -5.17 -18.10
C ASP A 267 0.62 -3.94 -18.55
N TRP A 268 0.69 -2.91 -17.69
CA TRP A 268 1.49 -1.71 -17.94
C TRP A 268 2.99 -2.02 -18.13
N ALA A 269 3.57 -2.90 -17.30
CA ALA A 269 4.98 -3.25 -17.39
C ALA A 269 5.29 -4.07 -18.66
N VAL A 270 4.41 -4.99 -19.06
CA VAL A 270 4.52 -5.75 -20.31
C VAL A 270 4.44 -4.82 -21.52
N ASN A 271 3.56 -3.81 -21.50
CA ASN A 271 3.51 -2.77 -22.55
C ASN A 271 4.84 -2.01 -22.66
N LEU A 272 5.37 -1.50 -21.54
CA LEU A 272 6.66 -0.80 -21.50
C LEU A 272 7.81 -1.69 -22.01
N MET A 273 7.82 -2.97 -21.61
CA MET A 273 8.81 -3.93 -22.10
C MET A 273 8.68 -4.21 -23.61
N ALA A 274 7.46 -4.32 -24.13
CA ALA A 274 7.20 -4.53 -25.56
C ALA A 274 7.60 -3.32 -26.42
N ASP A 275 7.38 -2.09 -25.93
CA ASP A 275 7.83 -0.86 -26.60
C ASP A 275 9.36 -0.77 -26.68
N VAL A 276 10.09 -1.29 -25.68
CA VAL A 276 11.55 -1.40 -25.73
C VAL A 276 12.00 -2.47 -26.73
N VAL A 277 11.38 -3.65 -26.72
CA VAL A 277 11.75 -4.74 -27.64
C VAL A 277 11.53 -4.37 -29.12
N GLN A 278 10.51 -3.56 -29.43
CA GLN A 278 10.29 -3.04 -30.79
C GLN A 278 11.48 -2.20 -31.33
N GLU A 279 12.21 -1.50 -30.46
CA GLU A 279 13.40 -0.71 -30.81
C GLU A 279 14.73 -1.48 -30.59
N GLU A 280 14.71 -2.83 -30.50
CA GLU A 280 15.91 -3.68 -30.31
C GLU A 280 17.07 -3.30 -31.24
N GLN A 281 16.78 -2.97 -32.50
CA GLN A 281 17.77 -2.59 -33.50
C GLN A 281 18.59 -1.35 -33.09
N MET A 282 18.00 -0.44 -32.32
CA MET A 282 18.67 0.70 -31.69
C MET A 282 19.28 0.29 -30.35
N ASN A 283 18.44 -0.15 -29.40
CA ASN A 283 18.78 -0.24 -27.97
C ASN A 283 19.51 -1.55 -27.55
N LYS A 284 19.58 -2.56 -28.42
CA LYS A 284 20.23 -3.88 -28.22
C LYS A 284 19.58 -4.76 -27.14
N MET A 285 18.31 -4.53 -26.82
CA MET A 285 17.56 -5.21 -25.75
C MET A 285 16.38 -6.02 -26.30
N ASN A 286 16.61 -7.30 -26.59
CA ASN A 286 15.57 -8.28 -26.97
C ASN A 286 14.70 -8.73 -25.77
N SER A 287 13.61 -9.44 -26.06
CA SER A 287 12.68 -10.03 -25.08
C SER A 287 13.37 -10.73 -23.92
N ARG A 288 14.39 -11.54 -24.21
CA ARG A 288 15.12 -12.34 -23.22
C ARG A 288 16.00 -11.47 -22.31
N ASN A 289 16.65 -10.45 -22.86
CA ASN A 289 17.45 -9.48 -22.11
C ASN A 289 16.54 -8.61 -21.21
N ILE A 290 15.39 -8.19 -21.71
CA ILE A 290 14.40 -7.39 -20.97
C ILE A 290 13.76 -8.21 -19.84
N ALA A 291 13.30 -9.43 -20.14
CA ALA A 291 12.79 -10.35 -19.12
C ALA A 291 13.83 -10.64 -18.02
N MET A 292 15.11 -10.75 -18.37
CA MET A 292 16.20 -10.97 -17.40
C MET A 292 16.36 -9.80 -16.41
N VAL A 293 16.25 -8.55 -16.87
CA VAL A 293 16.44 -7.36 -16.01
C VAL A 293 15.18 -6.97 -15.24
N PHE A 294 14.00 -7.39 -15.68
CA PHE A 294 12.73 -7.13 -14.99
C PHE A 294 12.31 -8.22 -13.99
N ALA A 295 12.47 -9.51 -14.31
CA ALA A 295 12.04 -10.63 -13.45
C ALA A 295 12.40 -10.49 -11.96
N PRO A 296 13.65 -10.15 -11.54
CA PRO A 296 14.02 -10.00 -10.13
C PRO A 296 13.49 -8.72 -9.44
N ASN A 297 12.57 -7.99 -10.08
CA ASN A 297 11.83 -6.87 -9.49
C ASN A 297 10.31 -7.17 -9.43
N MET A 298 9.86 -8.31 -9.96
CA MET A 298 8.43 -8.68 -10.01
C MET A 298 7.98 -9.55 -8.82
N THR A 299 8.93 -10.05 -8.02
CA THR A 299 8.72 -10.95 -6.88
C THR A 299 9.67 -10.57 -5.74
N GLN A 300 9.23 -10.74 -4.49
CA GLN A 300 10.11 -10.70 -3.32
C GLN A 300 10.69 -12.09 -2.97
N ALA A 301 10.23 -13.15 -3.64
CA ALA A 301 10.73 -14.51 -3.41
C ALA A 301 12.16 -14.64 -3.95
N MET A 302 13.11 -14.92 -3.05
CA MET A 302 14.54 -15.05 -3.37
C MET A 302 14.90 -16.40 -4.03
N ASP A 303 13.91 -17.25 -4.30
CA ASP A 303 14.08 -18.55 -4.92
C ASP A 303 14.51 -18.43 -6.38
N CYS A 304 15.65 -19.04 -6.73
CA CYS A 304 16.21 -18.98 -8.07
C CYS A 304 15.29 -19.62 -9.12
N ASP A 305 14.62 -20.73 -8.78
CA ASP A 305 13.69 -21.41 -9.70
C ASP A 305 12.45 -20.57 -10.01
N ASN A 306 11.92 -19.81 -9.03
CA ASN A 306 10.82 -18.87 -9.26
C ASN A 306 11.25 -17.71 -10.17
N ASN A 307 12.42 -17.12 -9.91
CA ASN A 307 12.97 -16.04 -10.74
C ASN A 307 13.23 -16.50 -12.19
N ILE A 308 13.70 -17.74 -12.38
CA ILE A 308 13.88 -18.35 -13.70
C ILE A 308 12.52 -18.63 -14.38
N ALA A 309 11.49 -19.04 -13.64
CA ALA A 309 10.14 -19.23 -14.17
C ALA A 309 9.51 -17.89 -14.61
N ILE A 310 9.60 -16.85 -13.78
CA ILE A 310 9.17 -15.48 -14.12
C ILE A 310 9.91 -14.99 -15.38
N GLN A 311 11.23 -15.20 -15.48
CA GLN A 311 12.00 -14.82 -16.67
C GLN A 311 11.46 -15.53 -17.93
N ARG A 312 11.15 -16.83 -17.87
CA ARG A 312 10.59 -17.57 -19.01
C ARG A 312 9.21 -17.02 -19.40
N MET A 313 8.34 -16.80 -18.42
CA MET A 313 7.01 -16.21 -18.62
C MET A 313 7.11 -14.85 -19.31
N LEU A 314 7.91 -13.92 -18.78
CA LEU A 314 8.06 -12.58 -19.36
C LEU A 314 8.71 -12.62 -20.76
N SER A 315 9.73 -13.47 -20.97
CA SER A 315 10.36 -13.61 -22.30
C SER A 315 9.35 -14.10 -23.33
N LYS A 316 8.55 -15.12 -22.98
CA LYS A 316 7.51 -15.67 -23.86
C LYS A 316 6.43 -14.64 -24.19
N ILE A 317 5.86 -13.96 -23.18
CA ILE A 317 4.85 -12.91 -23.38
C ILE A 317 5.38 -11.82 -24.36
N LEU A 318 6.66 -11.46 -24.26
CA LEU A 318 7.29 -10.47 -25.15
C LEU A 318 7.65 -11.03 -26.54
N GLU A 319 7.95 -12.32 -26.66
CA GLU A 319 8.18 -13.01 -27.95
C GLU A 319 6.87 -13.16 -28.75
N ASP A 320 5.81 -13.64 -28.09
CA ASP A 320 4.46 -13.74 -28.65
C ASP A 320 3.93 -12.33 -29.03
N ALA A 321 4.22 -11.32 -28.20
CA ALA A 321 3.86 -9.93 -28.50
C ALA A 321 4.55 -9.34 -29.73
N ASN A 322 5.88 -9.51 -29.86
CA ASN A 322 6.62 -8.93 -30.98
C ASN A 322 6.15 -9.47 -32.35
N PHE A 323 5.53 -10.66 -32.38
CA PHE A 323 5.03 -11.29 -33.60
C PHE A 323 3.67 -10.74 -34.11
N ALA A 324 2.85 -10.10 -33.26
CA ALA A 324 1.46 -9.76 -33.65
C ALA A 324 1.30 -8.48 -34.49
N HIS A 325 2.39 -7.72 -34.71
CA HIS A 325 2.49 -6.55 -35.62
C HIS A 325 1.36 -5.50 -35.55
N THR A 326 0.62 -5.40 -34.45
CA THR A 326 -0.55 -4.51 -34.32
C THR A 326 -0.42 -3.58 -33.10
N PRO A 327 -0.35 -2.24 -33.29
CA PRO A 327 0.01 -1.28 -32.25
C PRO A 327 -1.12 -0.97 -31.24
N CYS A 328 -1.99 -1.94 -30.96
CA CYS A 328 -3.22 -1.76 -30.17
C CYS A 328 -3.57 -2.95 -29.27
N ARG A 329 -2.68 -3.95 -29.09
CA ARG A 329 -3.09 -5.30 -28.64
C ARG A 329 -2.36 -5.88 -27.42
N TRP A 330 -1.88 -5.04 -26.50
CA TRP A 330 -1.36 -5.46 -25.20
C TRP A 330 -2.33 -5.14 -24.07
N GLN A 331 -3.58 -5.56 -24.20
CA GLN A 331 -4.32 -5.99 -23.01
C GLN A 331 -3.91 -7.43 -22.76
N ILE A 332 -3.55 -7.78 -21.53
CA ILE A 332 -3.35 -9.18 -21.13
C ILE A 332 -4.75 -9.84 -21.00
N LEU A 333 -5.28 -10.23 -22.18
CA LEU A 333 -6.53 -10.95 -22.52
C LEU A 333 -7.79 -10.13 -22.80
#